data_AF-A0A6N6W8V1-F1
#
_entry.id   AF-A0A6N6W8V1-F1
#
_cell.length_a   1.000
_cell.length_b   1.000
_cell.length_c   1.000
_cell.angle_alpha   90.00
_cell.angle_beta   90.00
_cell.angle_gamma   90.00
#
_symmetry.space_group_name_H-M   'P 1'
#
loop_
_entity.id
_entity.type
_entity.pdbx_description
1 polymer ?
#
loop_
_entity_poly.entity_id
_entity_poly.type
_entity_poly.pdbx_seq_one_letter_code
_entity_poly.pdbx_strand_id
1 'polypeptide(L)'
;MEIVFPTPDAVSFEDGHAVFDAIVDGELVNCLVTEGALSAAALVDHVIPRKEAFYIGRSVIFEAVSRVLKASPGVPVVLTWADLTMASVSAS
;
A
#
# COMPACT_ATOMS: atom_id res chain seq x y z
N MET A 1 8.98 16.33 1.11
CA MET A 1 8.92 14.87 1.08
C MET A 1 8.53 14.43 -0.31
N GLU A 2 9.54 14.16 -1.12
CA GLU A 2 9.40 13.48 -2.39
C GLU A 2 9.25 11.98 -2.10
N ILE A 3 8.20 11.36 -2.64
CA ILE A 3 7.96 9.92 -2.54
C ILE A 3 7.93 9.35 -3.95
N VAL A 4 8.78 8.37 -4.21
CA VAL A 4 8.79 7.63 -5.48
C VAL A 4 8.42 6.19 -5.19
N PHE A 5 7.32 5.76 -5.78
CA PHE A 5 6.88 4.37 -5.72
C PHE A 5 7.50 3.54 -6.85
N PRO A 6 7.75 2.24 -6.62
CA PRO A 6 8.34 1.39 -7.63
C PRO A 6 7.36 1.08 -8.76
N THR A 7 7.90 0.57 -9.86
CA THR A 7 7.10 -0.06 -10.90
C THR A 7 6.42 -1.31 -10.36
N PRO A 8 5.26 -1.70 -10.89
CA PRO A 8 4.55 -2.89 -10.41
C PRO A 8 5.36 -4.18 -10.48
N ASP A 9 6.32 -4.28 -11.40
CA ASP A 9 7.20 -5.45 -11.56
C ASP A 9 8.27 -5.56 -10.47
N ALA A 10 8.52 -4.47 -9.74
CA ALA A 10 9.44 -4.43 -8.59
C ALA A 10 8.71 -4.71 -7.26
N VAL A 11 7.43 -5.11 -7.31
CA VAL A 11 6.65 -5.53 -6.15
C VAL A 11 6.75 -7.04 -5.99
N SER A 12 7.25 -7.48 -4.84
CA SER A 12 7.30 -8.88 -4.45
C SER A 12 6.00 -9.29 -3.75
N PHE A 13 5.60 -10.55 -3.91
CA PHE A 13 4.42 -11.12 -3.26
C PHE A 13 4.84 -12.29 -2.38
N GLU A 14 5.04 -12.04 -1.09
CA GLU A 14 5.64 -12.97 -0.12
C GLU A 14 4.66 -13.20 1.05
N ASP A 15 4.46 -14.47 1.45
CA ASP A 15 3.56 -14.85 2.55
C ASP A 15 2.15 -14.23 2.50
N GLY A 16 1.66 -13.93 1.28
CA GLY A 16 0.35 -13.30 1.06
C GLY A 16 0.33 -11.77 1.16
N HIS A 17 1.48 -11.14 1.34
CA HIS A 17 1.66 -9.70 1.39
C HIS A 17 2.24 -9.18 0.07
N ALA A 18 1.95 -7.93 -0.28
CA ALA A 18 2.73 -7.22 -1.30
C ALA A 18 3.83 -6.42 -0.59
N VAL A 19 5.08 -6.65 -0.97
CA VAL A 19 6.27 -6.04 -0.38
C VAL A 19 7.00 -5.24 -1.45
N PHE A 20 7.32 -4.00 -1.16
CA PHE A 20 8.04 -3.12 -2.07
C PHE A 20 8.75 -2.00 -1.31
N ASP A 21 9.78 -1.41 -1.91
CA ASP A 21 10.46 -0.26 -1.33
C ASP A 21 10.00 1.03 -2.03
N ALA A 22 9.60 2.02 -1.23
CA ALA A 22 9.41 3.39 -1.68
C ALA A 22 10.68 4.19 -1.41
N ILE A 23 11.02 5.12 -2.30
CA ILE A 23 12.10 6.07 -2.06
C ILE A 23 11.50 7.33 -1.46
N VAL A 24 11.96 7.74 -0.27
CA VAL A 24 11.51 8.93 0.44
C VAL A 24 12.70 9.85 0.64
N ASP A 25 12.71 11.00 -0.03
CA ASP A 25 13.81 11.98 0.01
C ASP A 25 15.21 11.33 -0.21
N GLY A 26 15.27 10.29 -1.04
CA GLY A 26 16.50 9.56 -1.40
C GLY A 26 16.79 8.30 -0.56
N GLU A 27 16.01 8.01 0.48
CA GLU A 27 16.17 6.82 1.32
C GLU A 27 15.14 5.74 1.00
N LEU A 28 15.53 4.47 1.05
CA LEU A 28 14.62 3.34 0.86
C LEU A 28 13.80 3.11 2.13
N VAL A 29 12.48 3.08 1.98
CA VAL A 29 11.54 2.73 3.04
C VAL A 29 10.72 1.52 2.61
N ASN A 30 10.85 0.45 3.39
CA ASN A 30 10.14 -0.79 3.13
C ASN A 30 8.64 -0.63 3.41
N CYS A 31 7.82 -1.09 2.48
CA CYS A 31 6.37 -1.06 2.53
C CYS A 31 5.83 -2.49 2.39
N LEU A 32 5.01 -2.89 3.36
CA LEU A 32 4.33 -4.17 3.39
C LEU A 32 2.82 -3.93 3.40
N VAL A 33 2.11 -4.53 2.45
CA VAL A 33 0.65 -4.45 2.32
C VAL A 33 0.08 -5.82 2.60
N THR A 34 -0.73 -5.91 3.67
CA THR A 34 -1.38 -7.17 4.07
C THR A 34 -2.42 -7.65 3.08
N GLU A 35 -2.71 -8.95 3.10
CA GLU A 35 -3.77 -9.54 2.27
C GLU A 35 -5.13 -8.84 2.48
N GLY A 36 -5.43 -8.47 3.73
CA GLY A 36 -6.64 -7.72 4.07
C GLY A 36 -6.64 -6.31 3.44
N ALA A 37 -5.50 -5.62 3.42
CA ALA A 37 -5.36 -4.33 2.76
C ALA A 37 -5.47 -4.45 1.23
N LEU A 38 -4.85 -5.48 0.63
CA LEU A 38 -4.97 -5.74 -0.80
C LEU A 38 -6.44 -5.95 -1.21
N SER A 39 -7.16 -6.77 -0.44
CA SER A 39 -8.58 -7.06 -0.69
C SER A 39 -9.44 -5.81 -0.52
N ALA A 40 -9.21 -5.03 0.54
CA ALA A 40 -9.93 -3.79 0.78
C ALA A 40 -9.64 -2.71 -0.27
N ALA A 41 -8.41 -2.62 -0.79
CA ALA A 41 -8.03 -1.67 -1.83
C ALA A 41 -8.62 -2.03 -3.20
N ALA A 42 -8.78 -3.32 -3.50
CA ALA A 42 -9.33 -3.77 -4.77
C ALA A 42 -10.86 -3.61 -4.86
N LEU A 43 -11.56 -3.53 -3.72
CA LEU A 43 -13.02 -3.39 -3.63
C LEU A 43 -13.80 -4.46 -4.44
N VAL A 44 -13.24 -5.66 -4.56
CA VAL A 44 -13.88 -6.78 -5.26
C VAL A 44 -14.64 -7.68 -4.29
N ASP A 45 -15.81 -8.15 -4.72
CA ASP A 45 -16.69 -9.06 -3.97
C ASP A 45 -16.31 -10.54 -4.12
N HIS A 46 -15.25 -10.85 -4.86
CA HIS A 46 -14.78 -12.21 -5.14
C HIS A 46 -13.27 -12.36 -4.93
N VAL A 47 -12.82 -13.60 -4.78
CA VAL A 47 -11.40 -13.90 -4.58
C VAL A 47 -10.64 -13.74 -5.89
N ILE A 48 -9.65 -12.85 -5.91
CA ILE A 48 -8.74 -12.62 -7.04
C ILE A 48 -7.29 -12.87 -6.64
N PRO A 49 -6.38 -13.12 -7.61
CA PRO A 49 -4.95 -13.17 -7.35
C PRO A 49 -4.43 -11.87 -6.70
N ARG A 50 -3.54 -11.98 -5.72
CA ARG A 50 -2.98 -10.84 -4.97
C ARG A 50 -2.30 -9.80 -5.85
N LYS A 51 -1.60 -10.27 -6.88
CA LYS A 51 -1.00 -9.40 -7.90
C LYS A 51 -2.08 -8.54 -8.54
N GLU A 52 -3.18 -9.15 -8.95
CA GLU A 52 -4.32 -8.45 -9.55
C GLU A 52 -4.99 -7.48 -8.57
N ALA A 53 -5.20 -7.90 -7.31
CA ALA A 53 -5.71 -7.02 -6.25
C ALA A 53 -4.83 -5.79 -6.04
N PHE A 54 -3.50 -5.98 -6.02
CA PHE A 54 -2.54 -4.88 -5.93
C PHE A 54 -2.64 -3.94 -7.15
N TYR A 55 -2.74 -4.49 -8.37
CA TYR A 55 -2.85 -3.67 -9.58
C TYR A 55 -4.14 -2.83 -9.60
N ILE A 56 -5.27 -3.43 -9.23
CA ILE A 56 -6.56 -2.74 -9.15
C ILE A 56 -6.53 -1.66 -8.07
N GLY A 57 -6.08 -2.02 -6.86
CA GLY A 57 -6.04 -1.14 -5.69
C GLY A 57 -4.83 -0.20 -5.63
N ARG A 58 -3.94 -0.21 -6.64
CA ARG A 58 -2.60 0.42 -6.58
C ARG A 58 -2.65 1.88 -6.13
N SER A 59 -3.56 2.65 -6.71
CA SER A 59 -3.71 4.09 -6.40
C SER A 59 -4.08 4.30 -4.93
N VAL A 60 -5.01 3.51 -4.41
CA VAL A 60 -5.49 3.59 -3.03
C VAL A 60 -4.39 3.18 -2.05
N ILE A 61 -3.66 2.11 -2.38
CA ILE A 61 -2.51 1.63 -1.60
C ILE A 61 -1.44 2.73 -1.53
N PHE A 62 -1.03 3.30 -2.67
CA PHE A 62 0.01 4.32 -2.70
C PHE A 62 -0.40 5.62 -1.98
N GLU A 63 -1.67 6.00 -2.06
CA GLU A 63 -2.19 7.13 -1.28
C GLU A 63 -2.14 6.85 0.22
N ALA A 64 -2.50 5.65 0.65
CA ALA A 64 -2.42 5.23 2.05
C ALA A 64 -0.96 5.19 2.54
N VAL A 65 -0.05 4.57 1.78
CA VAL A 65 1.39 4.58 2.11
C VAL A 65 1.90 6.02 2.20
N SER A 66 1.55 6.88 1.25
CA SER A 66 1.96 8.29 1.26
C SER A 66 1.50 9.02 2.51
N ARG A 67 0.28 8.74 3.00
CA ARG A 67 -0.22 9.33 4.25
C ARG A 67 0.58 8.87 5.45
N VAL A 68 0.86 7.56 5.55
CA VAL A 68 1.67 7.00 6.65
C VAL A 68 3.08 7.59 6.64
N LEU A 69 3.75 7.62 5.48
CA LEU A 69 5.08 8.21 5.36
C LEU A 69 5.11 9.69 5.75
N LYS A 70 4.06 10.45 5.41
CA LYS A 70 3.98 11.88 5.76
C LYS A 70 3.77 12.10 7.25
N ALA A 71 3.04 11.19 7.91
CA ALA A 71 2.82 11.25 9.35
C ALA A 71 4.04 10.77 10.15
N SER A 72 4.76 9.78 9.61
CA SER A 72 5.89 9.10 10.26
C SER A 72 7.02 8.84 9.26
N PRO A 73 7.82 9.87 8.91
CA PRO A 73 8.90 9.74 7.93
C PRO A 73 10.01 8.82 8.44
N GLY A 74 10.59 8.03 7.52
CA GLY A 74 11.73 7.14 7.80
C GLY A 74 11.39 5.84 8.51
N VAL A 75 10.11 5.56 8.77
CA VAL A 75 9.67 4.33 9.44
C VAL A 75 9.10 3.34 8.42
N PRO A 76 9.40 2.03 8.51
CA PRO A 76 8.76 1.03 7.67
C PRO A 76 7.24 1.11 7.73
N VAL A 77 6.59 0.93 6.59
CA VAL A 77 5.14 1.03 6.47
C VAL A 77 4.52 -0.35 6.44
N VAL A 78 3.56 -0.59 7.33
CA VAL A 78 2.69 -1.76 7.31
C VAL A 78 1.27 -1.29 7.08
N LEU A 79 0.71 -1.60 5.91
CA LEU A 79 -0.69 -1.31 5.60
C LEU A 79 -1.58 -2.50 5.91
N THR A 80 -2.57 -2.24 6.75
CA THR A 80 -3.65 -3.14 7.13
C THR A 80 -4.98 -2.68 6.55
N TRP A 81 -6.00 -3.52 6.65
CA TRP A 81 -7.35 -3.14 6.22
C TRP A 81 -7.87 -1.86 6.90
N ALA A 82 -7.45 -1.61 8.16
CA ALA A 82 -7.90 -0.46 8.96
C ALA A 82 -7.34 0.87 8.42
N ASP A 83 -6.14 0.84 7.85
CA ASP A 83 -5.50 2.02 7.26
C ASP A 83 -6.24 2.50 5.99
N LEU A 84 -6.97 1.58 5.33
CA LEU A 84 -7.76 1.88 4.14
C LEU A 84 -9.19 2.30 4.46
N THR A 85 -9.77 1.85 5.58
CA THR A 85 -11.12 2.26 6.00
C THR A 85 -11.14 3.64 6.67
N MET A 86 -10.05 4.04 7.33
CA MET A 86 -9.92 5.40 7.88
C MET A 86 -9.83 6.49 6.81
N ALA A 87 -9.47 6.14 5.56
CA ALA A 87 -9.51 7.06 4.44
C ALA A 87 -10.93 7.49 4.06
N SER A 88 -11.92 6.63 4.31
CA SER A 88 -13.30 6.79 3.86
C SER A 88 -14.19 7.56 4.83
N VAL A 89 -13.74 7.80 6.08
CA VAL A 89 -14.55 8.46 7.13
C VAL A 89 -14.39 9.99 7.18
N SER A 90 -13.57 10.59 6.32
CA SER A 90 -13.38 12.05 6.26
C SER A 90 -14.21 12.75 5.16
N ALA A 91 -15.15 12.03 4.53
CA ALA A 91 -16.16 12.62 3.65
C ALA A 91 -17.52 12.58 4.34
N SER A 92 -17.76 13.52 5.26
CA SER A 92 -19.07 13.83 5.84
C SER A 92 -19.15 15.30 6.19
#